data_AF-A0A813EMC0-F1
#
_entry.id   AF-A0A813EMC0-F1
#
_cell.length_a   1.000
_cell.length_b   1.000
_cell.length_c   1.000
_cell.angle_alpha   90.00
_cell.angle_beta   90.00
_cell.angle_gamma   90.00
#
_symmetry.space_group_name_H-M   'P 1'
#
loop_
_entity.id
_entity.type
_entity.pdbx_description
1 polymer ?
#
loop_
_entity_poly.entity_id
_entity_poly.type
_entity_poly.pdbx_seq_one_letter_code
_entity_poly.pdbx_strand_id
1 'polypeptide(L)'
;MAGTSPTALVIWLHGLQSSGNAIQSMLVGYGIRRELPWVEWLMPNAEVGPISAVNGRTMPRWFDLPQQPVVEGAEHEGLSESISRVHGILERALEQGFHPSRIVLCGFSQGAALALHAGVSFRPPIAGICSVAGWVASGLPEAGLAQTMPILMCHGSEDRMVPIDVGRRSCALLNSLAYSGATFTNFQGLGHQLVEFQFGDIVQFLLQTLPDLVEPNLLSWTARPVFDSMVIWLQSDGDGSPEHEEDQAMSVLREKLPWARWVLPWEPGWEASAAQVQSLVREASRAHGIPSGRVVLGGFGRGGALALEAGLDLESELAGIVTIAGWVDAGPHKVARHHQDTLILMLHGTDDEVVPFETGRKSRMLLESIGCCRVMFTGFTGLGHALLPGLWQDIGEFIRAVLPAKTLLDVLHPVATGGVNSRETERGSVLMLWLFLSLLLLWWWWWLLL
;
A
#
# COMPACT_ATOMS: atom_id res chain seq x y z
N MET A 1 2.73 23.19 7.07
CA MET A 1 4.16 23.15 7.48
C MET A 1 4.85 22.10 6.60
N ALA A 2 6.06 22.42 6.14
CA ALA A 2 6.73 21.90 4.93
C ALA A 2 6.71 20.35 4.76
N GLY A 3 6.24 19.89 3.60
CA GLY A 3 6.23 18.48 3.20
C GLY A 3 7.61 18.01 2.75
N THR A 4 7.96 16.77 3.06
CA THR A 4 9.19 16.12 2.61
C THR A 4 9.21 16.01 1.09
N SER A 5 10.35 16.34 0.46
CA SER A 5 10.52 16.24 -0.98
C SER A 5 10.40 14.78 -1.45
N PRO A 6 9.80 14.52 -2.63
CA PRO A 6 9.71 13.18 -3.21
C PRO A 6 11.10 12.57 -3.46
N THR A 7 11.24 11.25 -3.26
CA THR A 7 12.52 10.51 -3.38
C THR A 7 12.59 9.63 -4.62
N ALA A 8 11.51 9.57 -5.39
CA ALA A 8 11.40 8.87 -6.65
C ALA A 8 10.50 9.63 -7.63
N LEU A 9 10.64 9.33 -8.92
CA LEU A 9 9.88 9.96 -9.99
C LEU A 9 9.30 8.89 -10.92
N VAL A 10 8.00 8.99 -11.21
CA VAL A 10 7.36 8.28 -12.30
C VAL A 10 6.96 9.29 -13.37
N ILE A 11 7.44 9.07 -14.59
CA ILE A 11 7.04 9.86 -15.77
C ILE A 11 6.09 8.99 -16.58
N TRP A 12 4.84 9.44 -16.78
CA TRP A 12 3.82 8.69 -17.49
C TRP A 12 3.46 9.32 -18.84
N LEU A 13 3.73 8.60 -19.93
CA LEU A 13 3.44 9.02 -21.30
C LEU A 13 2.06 8.51 -21.73
N HIS A 14 1.14 9.43 -22.00
CA HIS A 14 -0.24 9.08 -22.37
C HIS A 14 -0.32 8.48 -23.79
N GLY A 15 -1.40 7.74 -24.07
CA GLY A 15 -1.67 7.21 -25.41
C GLY A 15 -2.11 8.28 -26.42
N LEU A 16 -2.21 7.89 -27.70
CA LEU A 16 -2.68 8.75 -28.77
C LEU A 16 -4.03 9.41 -28.43
N GLN A 17 -4.22 10.68 -28.81
CA GLN A 17 -5.43 11.48 -28.56
C GLN A 17 -5.71 11.82 -27.08
N SER A 18 -4.92 11.31 -26.14
CA SER A 18 -5.10 11.56 -24.70
C SER A 18 -4.32 12.80 -24.21
N SER A 19 -4.23 12.97 -22.90
CA SER A 19 -3.46 14.03 -22.24
C SER A 19 -2.89 13.56 -20.89
N GLY A 20 -1.87 14.25 -20.39
CA GLY A 20 -1.32 14.02 -19.06
C GLY A 20 -2.35 14.24 -17.95
N ASN A 21 -3.24 15.23 -18.11
CA ASN A 21 -4.32 15.47 -17.15
C ASN A 21 -5.29 14.29 -17.05
N ALA A 22 -5.61 13.63 -18.17
CA ALA A 22 -6.49 12.45 -18.15
C ALA A 22 -5.87 11.29 -17.36
N ILE A 23 -4.56 11.05 -17.52
CA ILE A 23 -3.81 10.07 -16.72
C ILE A 23 -3.78 10.49 -15.25
N GLN A 24 -3.51 11.77 -14.96
CA GLN A 24 -3.51 12.27 -13.58
C GLN A 24 -4.85 12.04 -12.89
N SER A 25 -5.96 12.37 -13.54
CA SER A 25 -7.31 12.14 -13.00
C SER A 25 -7.57 10.65 -12.76
N MET A 26 -7.13 9.78 -13.66
CA MET A 26 -7.26 8.33 -13.52
C MET A 26 -6.49 7.81 -12.30
N LEU A 27 -5.20 8.18 -12.16
CA LEU A 27 -4.39 7.75 -11.01
C LEU A 27 -4.92 8.26 -9.67
N VAL A 28 -5.54 9.45 -9.64
CA VAL A 28 -6.20 9.97 -8.45
C VAL A 28 -7.48 9.19 -8.15
N GLY A 29 -8.30 8.92 -9.18
CA GLY A 29 -9.55 8.18 -9.06
C GLY A 29 -9.34 6.76 -8.53
N TYR A 30 -8.30 6.08 -8.98
CA TYR A 30 -7.93 4.73 -8.55
C TYR A 30 -7.06 4.71 -7.29
N GLY A 31 -6.78 5.85 -6.66
CA GLY A 31 -6.01 5.90 -5.41
C GLY A 31 -4.51 5.58 -5.54
N ILE A 32 -3.98 5.36 -6.75
CA ILE A 32 -2.59 4.94 -7.01
C ILE A 32 -1.55 5.86 -6.36
N ARG A 33 -1.78 7.18 -6.40
CA ARG A 33 -0.86 8.15 -5.79
C ARG A 33 -0.77 8.02 -4.26
N ARG A 34 -1.76 7.42 -3.61
CA ARG A 34 -1.76 7.16 -2.16
C ARG A 34 -0.91 5.96 -1.79
N GLU A 35 -0.76 5.00 -2.69
CA GLU A 35 0.07 3.80 -2.49
C GLU A 35 1.57 4.09 -2.62
N LEU A 36 1.92 5.17 -3.32
CA LEU A 36 3.30 5.58 -3.60
C LEU A 36 3.53 7.07 -3.22
N PRO A 37 3.40 7.45 -1.92
CA PRO A 37 3.46 8.85 -1.49
C PRO A 37 4.85 9.50 -1.62
N TRP A 38 5.92 8.70 -1.69
CA TRP A 38 7.30 9.19 -1.91
C TRP A 38 7.63 9.40 -3.39
N VAL A 39 6.71 9.07 -4.30
CA VAL A 39 6.86 9.20 -5.75
C VAL A 39 6.24 10.51 -6.23
N GLU A 40 7.04 11.33 -6.92
CA GLU A 40 6.53 12.39 -7.77
C GLU A 40 6.03 11.82 -9.09
N TRP A 41 4.94 12.39 -9.61
CA TRP A 41 4.31 11.93 -10.84
C TRP A 41 4.30 13.05 -11.87
N LEU A 42 5.05 12.85 -12.96
CA LEU A 42 5.11 13.77 -14.08
C LEU A 42 4.35 13.20 -15.28
N MET A 43 3.36 13.93 -15.79
CA MET A 43 2.58 13.53 -16.97
C MET A 43 2.71 14.58 -18.07
N PRO A 44 3.76 14.51 -18.92
CA PRO A 44 3.92 15.45 -20.01
C PRO A 44 2.79 15.29 -21.04
N ASN A 45 2.46 16.39 -21.72
CA ASN A 45 1.52 16.38 -22.83
C ASN A 45 2.29 16.27 -24.15
N ALA A 46 1.76 15.46 -25.06
CA ALA A 46 2.25 15.37 -26.42
C ALA A 46 1.82 16.61 -27.24
N GLU A 47 2.55 16.90 -28.31
CA GLU A 47 2.18 17.97 -29.23
C GLU A 47 1.00 17.57 -30.12
N VAL A 48 0.28 18.57 -30.64
CA VAL A 48 -0.80 18.32 -31.60
C VAL A 48 -0.20 18.23 -32.99
N GLY A 49 -0.46 17.11 -33.68
CA GLY A 49 -0.05 16.94 -35.07
C GLY A 49 -0.88 15.90 -35.81
N PRO A 50 -0.69 15.78 -37.14
CA PRO A 50 -1.46 14.86 -37.98
C PRO A 50 -1.06 13.40 -37.73
N ILE A 51 -2.02 12.48 -37.84
CA ILE A 51 -1.78 11.04 -37.81
C ILE A 51 -2.19 10.39 -39.13
N SER A 52 -1.26 9.67 -39.77
CA SER A 52 -1.46 8.99 -41.05
C SER A 52 -2.55 7.93 -40.99
N ALA A 53 -2.58 7.09 -39.95
CA ALA A 53 -3.57 6.01 -39.76
C ALA A 53 -5.02 6.49 -39.71
N VAL A 54 -5.26 7.79 -39.47
CA VAL A 54 -6.60 8.39 -39.40
C VAL A 54 -6.75 9.54 -40.39
N ASN A 55 -6.19 9.38 -41.60
CA ASN A 55 -6.32 10.30 -42.73
C ASN A 55 -5.85 11.74 -42.40
N GLY A 56 -4.74 11.86 -41.67
CA GLY A 56 -4.12 13.15 -41.35
C GLY A 56 -4.85 13.98 -40.31
N ARG A 57 -5.85 13.42 -39.60
CA ARG A 57 -6.53 14.12 -38.50
C ARG A 57 -5.51 14.55 -37.44
N THR A 58 -5.61 15.80 -36.99
CA THR A 58 -4.74 16.37 -35.97
C THR A 58 -5.23 16.06 -34.57
N MET A 59 -4.33 15.58 -33.71
CA MET A 59 -4.61 15.27 -32.31
C MET A 59 -3.31 15.23 -31.50
N PRO A 60 -3.38 15.22 -30.17
CA PRO A 60 -2.19 14.97 -29.34
C PRO A 60 -1.55 13.65 -29.73
N ARG A 61 -0.29 13.71 -30.15
CA ARG A 61 0.53 12.56 -30.58
C ARG A 61 1.98 12.76 -30.19
N TRP A 62 2.66 11.66 -29.89
CA TRP A 62 4.10 11.67 -29.73
C TRP A 62 4.79 11.64 -31.09
N PHE A 63 4.45 10.62 -31.89
CA PHE A 63 5.01 10.37 -33.21
C PHE A 63 3.88 9.96 -34.17
N ASP A 64 4.19 9.79 -35.47
CA ASP A 64 3.18 9.38 -36.44
C ASP A 64 2.85 7.89 -36.32
N LEU A 65 1.57 7.58 -36.48
CA LEU A 65 1.11 6.20 -36.59
C LEU A 65 0.73 5.95 -38.05
N PRO A 66 1.53 5.18 -38.82
CA PRO A 66 1.30 5.00 -40.26
C PRO A 66 0.05 4.17 -40.55
N GLN A 67 -0.28 3.22 -39.67
CA GLN A 67 -1.42 2.32 -39.84
C GLN A 67 -1.98 1.83 -38.50
N GLN A 68 -3.23 1.39 -38.53
CA GLN A 68 -3.91 0.75 -37.41
C GLN A 68 -4.74 -0.44 -37.92
N PRO A 69 -4.65 -1.65 -37.34
CA PRO A 69 -3.87 -2.04 -36.15
C PRO A 69 -2.36 -1.88 -36.31
N VAL A 70 -1.66 -1.76 -35.17
CA VAL A 70 -0.19 -1.68 -35.15
C VAL A 70 0.40 -2.98 -35.72
N VAL A 71 1.39 -2.80 -36.58
CA VAL A 71 2.21 -3.89 -37.13
C VAL A 71 3.60 -3.77 -36.52
N GLU A 72 4.15 -4.92 -36.15
CA GLU A 72 5.48 -5.03 -35.57
C GLU A 72 6.57 -4.49 -36.51
N GLY A 73 7.58 -3.83 -35.94
CA GLY A 73 8.74 -3.37 -36.69
C GLY A 73 8.45 -2.25 -37.68
N ALA A 74 7.28 -1.62 -37.63
CA ALA A 74 6.99 -0.44 -38.43
C ALA A 74 7.90 0.73 -38.02
N GLU A 75 8.35 1.49 -39.02
CA GLU A 75 8.98 2.78 -38.80
C GLU A 75 7.93 3.82 -38.45
N HIS A 76 8.31 4.75 -37.57
CA HIS A 76 7.43 5.79 -37.07
C HIS A 76 8.12 7.15 -37.21
N GLU A 77 7.62 7.98 -38.13
CA GLU A 77 8.10 9.35 -38.29
C GLU A 77 7.88 10.15 -37.00
N GLY A 78 8.88 10.90 -36.54
CA GLY A 78 8.80 11.68 -35.30
C GLY A 78 9.17 10.90 -34.03
N LEU A 79 9.46 9.60 -34.11
CA LEU A 79 9.81 8.79 -32.94
C LEU A 79 11.16 9.23 -32.35
N SER A 80 12.17 9.47 -33.18
CA SER A 80 13.50 9.91 -32.71
C SER A 80 13.43 11.26 -31.99
N GLU A 81 12.66 12.20 -32.53
CA GLU A 81 12.44 13.53 -31.95
C GLU A 81 11.69 13.42 -30.61
N SER A 82 10.72 12.51 -30.53
CA SER A 82 10.01 12.21 -29.28
C SER A 82 10.93 11.59 -28.23
N ILE A 83 11.81 10.69 -28.63
CA ILE A 83 12.83 10.09 -27.75
C ILE A 83 13.71 11.20 -27.18
N SER A 84 14.25 12.09 -28.03
CA SER A 84 15.07 13.22 -27.57
C SER A 84 14.33 14.15 -26.61
N ARG A 85 13.02 14.38 -26.81
CA ARG A 85 12.19 15.16 -25.88
C ARG A 85 12.06 14.48 -24.52
N VAL A 86 11.83 13.17 -24.49
CA VAL A 86 11.75 12.41 -23.24
C VAL A 86 13.11 12.36 -22.55
N HIS A 87 14.21 12.21 -23.29
CA HIS A 87 15.58 12.33 -22.74
C HIS A 87 15.80 13.69 -22.08
N GLY A 88 15.38 14.79 -22.72
CA GLY A 88 15.45 16.12 -22.10
C GLY A 88 14.58 16.26 -20.84
N ILE A 89 13.47 15.52 -20.72
CA ILE A 89 12.68 15.47 -19.47
C ILE A 89 13.46 14.71 -18.39
N LEU A 90 14.07 13.58 -18.74
CA LEU A 90 14.89 12.78 -17.82
C LEU A 90 16.10 13.57 -17.33
N GLU A 91 16.82 14.25 -18.22
CA GLU A 91 17.97 15.12 -17.88
C GLU A 91 17.57 16.19 -16.86
N ARG A 92 16.44 16.89 -17.09
CA ARG A 92 15.93 17.87 -16.12
C ARG A 92 15.56 17.24 -14.78
N ALA A 93 15.04 16.01 -14.76
CA ALA A 93 14.79 15.30 -13.51
C ALA A 93 16.09 15.00 -12.75
N LEU A 94 17.17 14.63 -13.45
CA LEU A 94 18.49 14.45 -12.84
C LEU A 94 19.02 15.78 -12.27
N GLU A 95 18.88 16.88 -13.01
CA GLU A 95 19.25 18.23 -12.55
C GLU A 95 18.46 18.68 -11.31
N GLN A 96 17.20 18.24 -11.19
CA GLN A 96 16.34 18.48 -10.03
C GLN A 96 16.68 17.58 -8.83
N GLY A 97 17.61 16.63 -8.98
CA GLY A 97 18.14 15.80 -7.90
C GLY A 97 17.56 14.39 -7.81
N PHE A 98 16.75 13.95 -8.78
CA PHE A 98 16.33 12.55 -8.84
C PHE A 98 17.48 11.66 -9.31
N HIS A 99 17.85 10.66 -8.51
CA HIS A 99 18.84 9.67 -8.92
C HIS A 99 18.28 8.80 -10.06
N PRO A 100 19.06 8.40 -11.10
CA PRO A 100 18.56 7.60 -12.22
C PRO A 100 17.87 6.30 -11.80
N SER A 101 18.42 5.60 -10.79
CA SER A 101 17.82 4.39 -10.20
C SER A 101 16.54 4.65 -9.39
N ARG A 102 16.02 5.87 -9.42
CA ARG A 102 14.78 6.33 -8.76
C ARG A 102 13.79 6.92 -9.75
N ILE A 103 13.98 6.65 -11.04
CA ILE A 103 13.09 7.10 -12.10
C ILE A 103 12.52 5.89 -12.83
N VAL A 104 11.19 5.83 -12.99
CA VAL A 104 10.52 4.87 -13.86
C VAL A 104 9.80 5.61 -14.99
N LEU A 105 9.98 5.13 -16.22
CA LEU A 105 9.16 5.56 -17.36
C LEU A 105 7.96 4.61 -17.50
N CYS A 106 6.77 5.16 -17.46
CA CYS A 106 5.53 4.46 -17.74
C CYS A 106 4.88 4.98 -19.02
N GLY A 107 4.06 4.17 -19.67
CA GLY A 107 3.21 4.67 -20.74
C GLY A 107 2.07 3.74 -21.12
N PHE A 108 1.10 4.30 -21.85
CA PHE A 108 -0.01 3.56 -22.46
C PHE A 108 0.02 3.69 -23.99
N SER A 109 -0.18 2.59 -24.72
CA SER A 109 -0.31 2.56 -26.18
C SER A 109 0.88 3.27 -26.87
N GLN A 110 0.63 4.33 -27.66
CA GLN A 110 1.69 5.13 -28.29
C GLN A 110 2.74 5.67 -27.28
N GLY A 111 2.30 6.09 -26.10
CA GLY A 111 3.20 6.53 -25.03
C GLY A 111 4.03 5.38 -24.44
N ALA A 112 3.50 4.15 -24.43
CA ALA A 112 4.21 2.96 -23.97
C ALA A 112 5.34 2.56 -24.93
N ALA A 113 5.09 2.63 -26.24
CA ALA A 113 6.13 2.42 -27.26
C ALA A 113 7.26 3.46 -27.14
N LEU A 114 6.91 4.73 -26.91
CA LEU A 114 7.90 5.77 -26.64
C LEU A 114 8.67 5.52 -25.34
N ALA A 115 8.00 5.10 -24.25
CA ALA A 115 8.63 4.82 -22.97
C ALA A 115 9.69 3.69 -23.08
N LEU A 116 9.38 2.63 -23.84
CA LEU A 116 10.33 1.56 -24.14
C LEU A 116 11.57 2.09 -24.85
N HIS A 117 11.39 2.77 -25.98
CA HIS A 117 12.48 3.29 -26.79
C HIS A 117 13.33 4.34 -26.04
N ALA A 118 12.69 5.30 -25.38
CA ALA A 118 13.38 6.33 -24.63
C ALA A 118 14.12 5.76 -23.42
N GLY A 119 13.50 4.86 -22.66
CA GLY A 119 14.08 4.30 -21.45
C GLY A 119 15.31 3.44 -21.73
N VAL A 120 15.28 2.57 -22.74
CA VAL A 120 16.43 1.69 -23.05
C VAL A 120 17.61 2.41 -23.68
N SER A 121 17.34 3.51 -24.40
CA SER A 121 18.36 4.33 -25.07
C SER A 121 18.93 5.43 -24.17
N PHE A 122 18.27 5.76 -23.05
CA PHE A 122 18.75 6.78 -22.13
C PHE A 122 20.00 6.33 -21.36
N ARG A 123 20.92 7.27 -21.10
CA ARG A 123 22.10 7.06 -20.27
C ARG A 123 22.21 8.22 -19.29
N PRO A 124 22.39 7.96 -17.98
CA PRO A 124 22.56 6.66 -17.31
C PRO A 124 21.27 5.79 -17.29
N PRO A 125 21.35 4.47 -17.03
CA PRO A 125 20.18 3.61 -16.93
C PRO A 125 19.22 4.08 -15.82
N ILE A 126 17.92 4.03 -16.09
CA ILE A 126 16.86 4.35 -15.12
C ILE A 126 16.45 3.11 -14.31
N ALA A 127 15.56 3.30 -13.32
CA ALA A 127 15.14 2.23 -12.41
C ALA A 127 14.35 1.12 -13.12
N GLY A 128 13.50 1.48 -14.08
CA GLY A 128 12.68 0.52 -14.83
C GLY A 128 11.75 1.17 -15.83
N ILE A 129 11.04 0.33 -16.60
CA ILE A 129 10.05 0.75 -17.59
C ILE A 129 8.76 -0.03 -17.41
N CYS A 130 7.60 0.63 -17.46
CA CYS A 130 6.29 0.00 -17.50
C CYS A 130 5.55 0.37 -18.79
N SER A 131 5.21 -0.64 -19.59
CA SER A 131 4.60 -0.49 -20.91
C SER A 131 3.22 -1.15 -20.91
N VAL A 132 2.14 -0.36 -20.97
CA VAL A 132 0.77 -0.86 -21.02
C VAL A 132 0.23 -0.76 -22.44
N ALA A 133 -0.15 -1.90 -23.04
CA ALA A 133 -0.61 -2.02 -24.42
C ALA A 133 0.37 -1.43 -25.45
N GLY A 134 1.67 -1.48 -25.17
CA GLY A 134 2.74 -0.94 -26.01
C GLY A 134 3.33 -1.93 -27.01
N TRP A 135 4.26 -1.45 -27.82
CA TRP A 135 5.04 -2.25 -28.78
C TRP A 135 6.46 -1.70 -28.92
N VAL A 136 7.36 -2.52 -29.46
CA VAL A 136 8.69 -2.08 -29.90
C VAL A 136 8.61 -1.71 -31.39
N ALA A 137 8.81 -0.42 -31.69
CA ALA A 137 9.05 0.08 -33.04
C ALA A 137 10.42 -0.36 -33.58
N SER A 138 10.64 -0.22 -34.89
CA SER A 138 11.96 -0.44 -35.49
C SER A 138 13.04 0.49 -34.91
N GLY A 139 14.30 0.11 -35.06
CA GLY A 139 15.44 0.94 -34.68
C GLY A 139 15.83 0.89 -33.19
N LEU A 140 15.35 -0.11 -32.43
CA LEU A 140 15.84 -0.35 -31.08
C LEU A 140 17.32 -0.80 -31.14
N PRO A 141 18.26 -0.13 -30.44
CA PRO A 141 19.65 -0.57 -30.45
C PRO A 141 19.82 -1.88 -29.68
N GLU A 142 20.84 -2.67 -30.01
CA GLU A 142 21.30 -3.76 -29.12
C GLU A 142 21.83 -3.16 -27.81
N ALA A 143 21.49 -3.76 -26.68
CA ALA A 143 22.04 -3.33 -25.39
C ALA A 143 23.55 -3.66 -25.32
N GLY A 144 24.36 -2.69 -24.90
CA GLY A 144 25.75 -2.96 -24.50
C GLY A 144 25.80 -3.51 -23.08
N LEU A 145 26.41 -4.70 -22.88
CA LEU A 145 26.28 -5.57 -21.69
C LEU A 145 24.81 -5.87 -21.32
N ALA A 146 24.52 -7.08 -20.85
CA ALA A 146 23.14 -7.44 -20.49
C ALA A 146 22.58 -6.45 -19.47
N GLN A 147 21.62 -5.61 -19.90
CA GLN A 147 20.99 -4.66 -19.00
C GLN A 147 19.89 -5.38 -18.25
N THR A 148 20.04 -5.43 -16.93
CA THR A 148 19.09 -6.05 -16.01
C THR A 148 17.99 -5.10 -15.56
N MET A 149 17.80 -3.98 -16.27
CA MET A 149 16.75 -3.02 -15.95
C MET A 149 15.37 -3.70 -16.03
N PRO A 150 14.57 -3.70 -14.95
CA PRO A 150 13.23 -4.26 -14.98
C PRO A 150 12.34 -3.59 -16.02
N ILE A 151 11.69 -4.38 -16.86
CA ILE A 151 10.68 -3.92 -17.82
C ILE A 151 9.41 -4.75 -17.63
N LEU A 152 8.32 -4.10 -17.21
CA LEU A 152 7.00 -4.70 -17.17
C LEU A 152 6.25 -4.35 -18.46
N MET A 153 5.82 -5.36 -19.20
CA MET A 153 4.87 -5.20 -20.31
C MET A 153 3.52 -5.79 -19.95
N CYS A 154 2.46 -5.00 -20.07
CA CYS A 154 1.10 -5.34 -19.71
C CYS A 154 0.20 -5.28 -20.93
N HIS A 155 -0.60 -6.30 -21.22
CA HIS A 155 -1.41 -6.34 -22.44
C HIS A 155 -2.76 -7.02 -22.26
N GLY A 156 -3.80 -6.51 -22.93
CA GLY A 156 -5.13 -7.15 -22.96
C GLY A 156 -5.21 -8.24 -24.03
N SER A 157 -5.81 -9.39 -23.71
CA SER A 157 -5.91 -10.52 -24.64
C SER A 157 -6.81 -10.28 -25.86
N GLU A 158 -7.69 -9.28 -25.79
CA GLU A 158 -8.64 -8.91 -26.84
C GLU A 158 -8.28 -7.57 -27.49
N ASP A 159 -7.08 -7.04 -27.25
CA ASP A 159 -6.61 -5.81 -27.89
C ASP A 159 -6.52 -5.99 -29.41
N ARG A 160 -7.31 -5.21 -30.15
CA ARG A 160 -7.34 -5.18 -31.62
C ARG A 160 -6.65 -3.96 -32.21
N MET A 161 -6.21 -3.01 -31.39
CA MET A 161 -5.52 -1.79 -31.84
C MET A 161 -4.02 -2.00 -31.84
N VAL A 162 -3.51 -2.61 -30.77
CA VAL A 162 -2.16 -3.17 -30.69
C VAL A 162 -2.36 -4.66 -30.42
N PRO A 163 -2.39 -5.53 -31.45
CA PRO A 163 -2.64 -6.96 -31.25
C PRO A 163 -1.69 -7.56 -30.21
N ILE A 164 -2.20 -8.38 -29.28
CA ILE A 164 -1.41 -8.94 -28.18
C ILE A 164 -0.13 -9.65 -28.65
N ASP A 165 -0.16 -10.29 -29.81
CA ASP A 165 1.02 -10.97 -30.33
C ASP A 165 2.13 -9.99 -30.74
N VAL A 166 1.80 -8.74 -31.11
CA VAL A 166 2.79 -7.67 -31.29
C VAL A 166 3.44 -7.33 -29.94
N GLY A 167 2.67 -7.24 -28.86
CA GLY A 167 3.18 -7.02 -27.51
C GLY A 167 4.10 -8.17 -27.05
N ARG A 168 3.68 -9.42 -27.25
CA ARG A 168 4.47 -10.62 -26.91
C ARG A 168 5.80 -10.67 -27.65
N ARG A 169 5.77 -10.43 -28.97
CA ARG A 169 6.99 -10.41 -29.77
C ARG A 169 7.89 -9.22 -29.45
N SER A 170 7.32 -8.08 -29.08
CA SER A 170 8.08 -6.94 -28.54
C SER A 170 8.84 -7.31 -27.25
N CYS A 171 8.20 -8.03 -26.32
CA CYS A 171 8.84 -8.53 -25.11
C CYS A 171 9.96 -9.55 -25.43
N ALA A 172 9.71 -10.48 -26.35
CA ALA A 172 10.71 -11.43 -26.82
C ALA A 172 11.91 -10.73 -27.48
N LEU A 173 11.65 -9.70 -28.30
CA LEU A 173 12.67 -8.90 -28.96
C LEU A 173 13.55 -8.16 -27.95
N LEU A 174 12.96 -7.51 -26.93
CA LEU A 174 13.70 -6.87 -25.84
C LEU A 174 14.68 -7.85 -25.18
N ASN A 175 14.20 -9.04 -24.81
CA ASN A 175 15.03 -10.07 -24.22
C ASN A 175 16.14 -10.55 -25.17
N SER A 176 15.86 -10.66 -26.47
CA SER A 176 16.86 -11.05 -27.49
C SER A 176 17.95 -10.00 -27.71
N LEU A 177 17.63 -8.72 -27.51
CA LEU A 177 18.56 -7.58 -27.61
C LEU A 177 19.31 -7.31 -26.30
N ALA A 178 19.36 -8.30 -25.41
CA ALA A 178 20.02 -8.27 -24.10
C ALA A 178 19.41 -7.31 -23.06
N TYR A 179 18.15 -6.90 -23.22
CA TYR A 179 17.31 -6.30 -22.17
C TYR A 179 16.60 -7.40 -21.37
N SER A 180 17.39 -8.22 -20.66
CA SER A 180 16.95 -9.47 -20.01
C SER A 180 15.92 -9.33 -18.87
N GLY A 181 15.56 -8.11 -18.47
CA GLY A 181 14.57 -7.83 -17.42
C GLY A 181 13.13 -7.70 -17.92
N ALA A 182 12.85 -8.01 -19.19
CA ALA A 182 11.51 -7.83 -19.77
C ALA A 182 10.56 -8.99 -19.43
N THR A 183 9.47 -8.65 -18.76
CA THR A 183 8.38 -9.54 -18.35
C THR A 183 7.08 -9.16 -19.05
N PHE A 184 6.16 -10.12 -19.20
CA PHE A 184 4.89 -9.92 -19.91
C PHE A 184 3.70 -10.42 -19.09
N THR A 185 2.80 -9.52 -18.73
CA THR A 185 1.55 -9.78 -18.02
C THR A 185 0.37 -9.66 -18.98
N ASN A 186 -0.48 -10.70 -19.01
CA ASN A 186 -1.66 -10.77 -19.86
C ASN A 186 -2.94 -10.57 -19.04
N PHE A 187 -3.81 -9.66 -19.49
CA PHE A 187 -5.13 -9.41 -18.92
C PHE A 187 -6.21 -10.03 -19.81
N GLN A 188 -6.74 -11.17 -19.36
CA GLN A 188 -7.73 -11.95 -20.11
C GLN A 188 -9.05 -11.17 -20.29
N GLY A 189 -9.57 -11.17 -21.51
CA GLY A 189 -10.82 -10.49 -21.88
C GLY A 189 -10.71 -8.97 -22.05
N LEU A 190 -9.53 -8.38 -21.80
CA LEU A 190 -9.35 -6.94 -21.91
C LEU A 190 -8.98 -6.51 -23.34
N GLY A 191 -9.63 -5.47 -23.84
CA GLY A 191 -9.32 -4.83 -25.13
C GLY A 191 -8.21 -3.77 -25.02
N HIS A 192 -8.23 -2.78 -25.93
CA HIS A 192 -7.27 -1.66 -25.93
C HIS A 192 -7.66 -0.57 -24.91
N GLN A 193 -7.47 -0.85 -23.62
CA GLN A 193 -7.92 0.04 -22.55
C GLN A 193 -6.92 0.08 -21.39
N LEU A 194 -6.99 1.17 -20.63
CA LEU A 194 -6.32 1.34 -19.35
C LEU A 194 -7.40 1.42 -18.25
N VAL A 195 -7.46 0.42 -17.38
CA VAL A 195 -8.53 0.24 -16.38
C VAL A 195 -7.97 -0.13 -15.01
N GLU A 196 -8.75 0.11 -13.97
CA GLU A 196 -8.36 0.01 -12.56
C GLU A 196 -7.67 -1.31 -12.18
N PHE A 197 -8.23 -2.46 -12.58
CA PHE A 197 -7.67 -3.75 -12.15
C PHE A 197 -6.25 -4.02 -12.70
N GLN A 198 -5.84 -3.38 -13.79
CA GLN A 198 -4.47 -3.50 -14.31
C GLN A 198 -3.45 -2.83 -13.39
N PHE A 199 -3.90 -1.87 -12.56
CA PHE A 199 -3.00 -1.11 -11.71
C PHE A 199 -2.45 -1.91 -10.53
N GLY A 200 -3.04 -3.07 -10.17
CA GLY A 200 -2.46 -3.95 -9.15
C GLY A 200 -1.04 -4.39 -9.52
N ASP A 201 -0.86 -4.97 -10.71
CA ASP A 201 0.46 -5.38 -11.22
C ASP A 201 1.40 -4.18 -11.43
N ILE A 202 0.86 -3.07 -11.92
CA ILE A 202 1.65 -1.84 -12.16
C ILE A 202 2.17 -1.29 -10.83
N VAL A 203 1.33 -1.21 -9.80
CA VAL A 203 1.74 -0.73 -8.48
C VAL A 203 2.73 -1.69 -7.84
N GLN A 204 2.50 -3.01 -7.93
CA GLN A 204 3.46 -3.99 -7.43
C GLN A 204 4.84 -3.83 -8.08
N PHE A 205 4.88 -3.65 -9.40
CA PHE A 205 6.12 -3.36 -10.13
C PHE A 205 6.78 -2.06 -9.65
N LEU A 206 6.00 -0.99 -9.47
CA LEU A 206 6.50 0.28 -8.97
C LEU A 206 7.02 0.19 -7.54
N LEU A 207 6.37 -0.56 -6.66
CA LEU A 207 6.83 -0.80 -5.28
C LEU A 207 8.16 -1.56 -5.24
N GLN A 208 8.32 -2.55 -6.12
CA GLN A 208 9.56 -3.32 -6.23
C GLN A 208 10.71 -2.51 -6.83
N THR A 209 10.40 -1.67 -7.83
CA THR A 209 11.40 -0.89 -8.58
C THR A 209 11.77 0.42 -7.86
N LEU A 210 10.80 1.03 -7.20
CA LEU A 210 10.92 2.29 -6.46
C LEU A 210 10.50 2.08 -5.00
N PRO A 211 11.16 1.19 -4.24
CA PRO A 211 10.86 1.00 -2.83
C PRO A 211 11.05 2.33 -2.09
N ASP A 212 10.32 2.57 -1.01
CA ASP A 212 10.57 3.76 -0.20
C ASP A 212 12.04 3.76 0.29
N LEU A 213 12.79 4.82 -0.02
CA LEU A 213 14.25 4.89 0.18
C LEU A 213 14.65 5.38 1.57
N VAL A 214 13.73 5.34 2.53
CA VAL A 214 14.13 5.41 3.93
C VAL A 214 15.15 4.29 4.16
N GLU A 215 16.41 4.66 4.45
CA GLU A 215 17.60 3.79 4.41
C GLU A 215 17.39 2.40 5.06
N PRO A 216 18.15 1.36 4.61
CA PRO A 216 18.16 0.03 5.22
C PRO A 216 18.93 0.00 6.55
N ASN A 217 18.72 0.99 7.41
CA ASN A 217 19.04 0.93 8.82
C ASN A 217 17.74 0.78 9.60
N LEU A 218 17.63 -0.36 10.28
CA LEU A 218 16.74 -0.59 11.41
C LEU A 218 16.53 0.73 12.19
N LEU A 219 15.26 1.13 12.42
CA LEU A 219 14.81 2.24 13.32
C LEU A 219 14.56 3.65 12.72
N SER A 220 13.94 3.83 11.54
CA SER A 220 13.48 5.20 11.18
C SER A 220 12.06 5.31 10.60
N TRP A 221 11.12 5.30 11.51
CA TRP A 221 9.73 5.69 11.33
C TRP A 221 9.61 7.22 11.21
N THR A 222 9.71 7.81 10.01
CA THR A 222 9.71 9.29 9.85
C THR A 222 8.80 9.90 8.78
N ALA A 223 7.90 9.15 8.16
CA ALA A 223 6.76 9.73 7.43
C ALA A 223 5.45 9.37 8.13
N ARG A 224 4.65 10.36 8.56
CA ARG A 224 3.34 10.14 9.18
C ARG A 224 2.43 9.38 8.20
N PRO A 225 2.03 8.14 8.49
CA PRO A 225 0.91 7.56 7.78
C PRO A 225 -0.38 8.25 8.22
N VAL A 226 -1.39 8.29 7.36
CA VAL A 226 -2.78 8.57 7.75
C VAL A 226 -3.41 7.29 8.34
N PHE A 227 -2.63 6.52 9.11
CA PHE A 227 -3.13 5.38 9.88
C PHE A 227 -3.19 5.86 11.33
N ASP A 228 -4.36 5.75 11.93
CA ASP A 228 -4.61 6.12 13.33
C ASP A 228 -4.67 4.88 14.23
N SER A 229 -4.29 3.72 13.69
CA SER A 229 -4.30 2.41 14.32
C SER A 229 -3.25 1.48 13.71
N MET A 230 -2.79 0.49 14.49
CA MET A 230 -1.74 -0.45 14.11
C MET A 230 -2.09 -1.86 14.58
N VAL A 231 -1.78 -2.87 13.77
CA VAL A 231 -1.86 -4.29 14.14
C VAL A 231 -0.46 -4.89 13.98
N ILE A 232 0.14 -5.36 15.07
CA ILE A 232 1.42 -6.08 15.01
C ILE A 232 1.09 -7.57 15.09
N TRP A 233 1.52 -8.35 14.10
CA TRP A 233 1.29 -9.79 14.05
C TRP A 233 2.62 -10.54 14.14
N LEU A 234 2.71 -11.50 15.07
CA LEU A 234 3.92 -12.24 15.39
C LEU A 234 3.80 -13.65 14.81
N GLN A 235 4.66 -13.98 13.85
CA GLN A 235 4.71 -15.31 13.23
C GLN A 235 5.35 -16.34 14.16
N SER A 236 4.95 -17.61 14.00
CA SER A 236 5.54 -18.75 14.70
C SER A 236 6.71 -19.32 13.89
N ASP A 237 7.94 -19.26 14.42
CA ASP A 237 9.06 -20.03 13.85
C ASP A 237 9.02 -21.49 14.35
N GLY A 238 8.98 -22.43 13.38
CA GLY A 238 9.75 -23.69 13.48
C GLY A 238 9.10 -24.89 14.19
N ASP A 239 7.78 -24.91 14.36
CA ASP A 239 7.04 -26.07 14.90
C ASP A 239 6.40 -26.97 13.82
N GLY A 240 6.56 -26.62 12.54
CA GLY A 240 5.90 -27.32 11.42
C GLY A 240 4.50 -26.78 11.08
N SER A 241 4.13 -25.61 11.61
CA SER A 241 2.92 -24.90 11.23
C SER A 241 2.92 -24.45 9.76
N PRO A 242 1.73 -24.37 9.12
CA PRO A 242 1.63 -24.00 7.72
C PRO A 242 1.82 -22.49 7.54
N GLU A 243 3.08 -22.05 7.41
CA GLU A 243 3.47 -20.67 7.05
C GLU A 243 2.61 -20.12 5.88
N HIS A 244 2.29 -20.99 4.92
CA HIS A 244 1.46 -20.67 3.76
C HIS A 244 -0.01 -20.33 4.10
N GLU A 245 -0.60 -20.98 5.11
CA GLU A 245 -1.98 -20.73 5.54
C GLU A 245 -2.08 -19.44 6.36
N GLU A 246 -1.06 -19.15 7.19
CA GLU A 246 -0.96 -17.89 7.92
C GLU A 246 -0.81 -16.72 6.94
N ASP A 247 0.08 -16.83 5.94
CA ASP A 247 0.28 -15.80 4.92
C ASP A 247 -0.98 -15.53 4.08
N GLN A 248 -1.69 -16.59 3.66
CA GLN A 248 -2.96 -16.45 2.91
C GLN A 248 -4.03 -15.75 3.75
N ALA A 249 -4.18 -16.13 5.01
CA ALA A 249 -5.18 -15.53 5.88
C ALA A 249 -4.85 -14.07 6.24
N MET A 250 -3.56 -13.77 6.43
CA MET A 250 -3.06 -12.42 6.66
C MET A 250 -3.29 -11.52 5.44
N SER A 251 -3.21 -12.05 4.23
CA SER A 251 -3.60 -11.33 3.00
C SER A 251 -5.07 -10.90 3.04
N VAL A 252 -5.97 -11.82 3.41
CA VAL A 252 -7.42 -11.54 3.53
C VAL A 252 -7.73 -10.50 4.61
N LEU A 253 -7.03 -10.55 5.75
CA LEU A 253 -7.21 -9.56 6.82
C LEU A 253 -6.68 -8.18 6.43
N ARG A 254 -5.56 -8.10 5.70
CA ARG A 254 -5.02 -6.83 5.18
C ARG A 254 -5.98 -6.16 4.20
N GLU A 255 -6.61 -6.93 3.31
CA GLU A 255 -7.65 -6.43 2.39
C GLU A 255 -8.86 -5.89 3.16
N LYS A 256 -9.28 -6.59 4.22
CA LYS A 256 -10.46 -6.23 5.03
C LYS A 256 -10.23 -5.11 6.05
N LEU A 257 -8.97 -4.77 6.32
CA LEU A 257 -8.54 -3.77 7.30
C LEU A 257 -7.48 -2.83 6.71
N PRO A 258 -7.79 -2.11 5.60
CA PRO A 258 -6.82 -1.31 4.88
C PRO A 258 -6.33 -0.08 5.66
N TRP A 259 -6.96 0.24 6.80
CA TRP A 259 -6.61 1.36 7.67
C TRP A 259 -5.61 1.01 8.78
N ALA A 260 -5.29 -0.28 8.96
CA ALA A 260 -4.34 -0.75 9.97
C ALA A 260 -2.98 -1.04 9.32
N ARG A 261 -1.90 -0.57 9.95
CA ARG A 261 -0.55 -0.94 9.54
C ARG A 261 -0.17 -2.29 10.15
N TRP A 262 0.34 -3.21 9.33
CA TRP A 262 0.76 -4.56 9.71
C TRP A 262 2.29 -4.64 9.82
N VAL A 263 2.80 -5.15 10.94
CA VAL A 263 4.25 -5.33 11.16
C VAL A 263 4.52 -6.76 11.60
N LEU A 264 5.53 -7.40 10.98
CA LEU A 264 6.03 -8.74 11.29
C LEU A 264 7.47 -8.62 11.84
N PRO A 265 7.65 -8.32 13.13
CA PRO A 265 8.98 -8.17 13.71
C PRO A 265 9.64 -9.52 13.97
N TRP A 266 10.96 -9.60 13.73
CA TRP A 266 11.76 -10.76 14.09
C TRP A 266 13.14 -10.32 14.61
N GLU A 267 13.53 -10.89 15.75
CA GLU A 267 14.88 -10.87 16.32
C GLU A 267 15.18 -12.26 16.92
N PRO A 268 16.38 -12.84 16.72
CA PRO A 268 16.73 -14.10 17.35
C PRO A 268 16.65 -14.02 18.89
N GLY A 269 15.75 -14.79 19.49
CA GLY A 269 15.62 -14.92 20.94
C GLY A 269 14.39 -14.23 21.53
N TRP A 270 13.83 -14.85 22.56
CA TRP A 270 12.55 -14.48 23.16
C TRP A 270 12.54 -13.06 23.77
N GLU A 271 13.53 -12.74 24.60
CA GLU A 271 13.65 -11.42 25.24
C GLU A 271 13.90 -10.31 24.23
N ALA A 272 14.70 -10.58 23.19
CA ALA A 272 14.98 -9.61 22.12
C ALA A 272 13.72 -9.32 21.30
N SER A 273 12.95 -10.36 20.97
CA SER A 273 11.66 -10.22 20.28
C SER A 273 10.65 -9.44 21.12
N ALA A 274 10.55 -9.72 22.43
CA ALA A 274 9.65 -8.99 23.32
C ALA A 274 10.03 -7.50 23.43
N ALA A 275 11.33 -7.20 23.56
CA ALA A 275 11.84 -5.83 23.59
C ALA A 275 11.57 -5.08 22.27
N GLN A 276 11.68 -5.78 21.13
CA GLN A 276 11.38 -5.23 19.82
C GLN A 276 9.90 -4.86 19.68
N VAL A 277 8.97 -5.74 20.07
CA VAL A 277 7.53 -5.47 20.06
C VAL A 277 7.21 -4.24 20.91
N GLN A 278 7.76 -4.16 22.12
CA GLN A 278 7.55 -3.00 22.99
C GLN A 278 8.12 -1.70 22.40
N SER A 279 9.25 -1.78 21.70
CA SER A 279 9.84 -0.64 20.99
C SER A 279 8.90 -0.14 19.89
N LEU A 280 8.33 -1.07 19.10
CA LEU A 280 7.41 -0.74 18.01
C LEU A 280 6.14 -0.04 18.50
N VAL A 281 5.56 -0.50 19.63
CA VAL A 281 4.38 0.17 20.22
C VAL A 281 4.72 1.59 20.70
N ARG A 282 5.87 1.77 21.38
CA ARG A 282 6.33 3.10 21.83
C ARG A 282 6.59 4.04 20.64
N GLU A 283 7.16 3.49 19.58
CA GLU A 283 7.47 4.23 18.37
C GLU A 283 6.22 4.64 17.59
N ALA A 284 5.22 3.75 17.47
CA ALA A 284 3.93 4.09 16.87
C ALA A 284 3.26 5.31 17.53
N SER A 285 3.34 5.40 18.86
CA SER A 285 2.85 6.56 19.62
C SER A 285 3.68 7.81 19.36
N ARG A 286 5.01 7.71 19.50
CA ARG A 286 5.92 8.88 19.41
C ARG A 286 6.05 9.44 18.00
N ALA A 287 6.21 8.58 17.00
CA ALA A 287 6.50 8.97 15.62
C ALA A 287 5.23 9.21 14.79
N HIS A 288 4.13 8.52 15.09
CA HIS A 288 2.93 8.53 14.26
C HIS A 288 1.67 9.01 14.96
N GLY A 289 1.72 9.28 16.26
CA GLY A 289 0.54 9.68 17.01
C GLY A 289 -0.52 8.59 17.07
N ILE A 290 -0.13 7.32 16.91
CA ILE A 290 -1.00 6.16 17.15
C ILE A 290 -0.87 5.82 18.63
N PRO A 291 -1.82 6.22 19.50
CA PRO A 291 -1.74 5.89 20.92
C PRO A 291 -1.75 4.37 21.09
N SER A 292 -1.17 3.86 22.18
CA SER A 292 -1.17 2.41 22.46
C SER A 292 -2.58 1.81 22.46
N GLY A 293 -3.58 2.59 22.93
CA GLY A 293 -5.01 2.23 22.86
C GLY A 293 -5.59 2.15 21.45
N ARG A 294 -4.77 2.34 20.41
CA ARG A 294 -5.07 2.10 18.99
C ARG A 294 -4.13 1.06 18.37
N VAL A 295 -3.50 0.23 19.19
CA VAL A 295 -2.63 -0.86 18.76
C VAL A 295 -3.23 -2.19 19.18
N VAL A 296 -3.29 -3.14 18.25
CA VAL A 296 -3.57 -4.55 18.51
C VAL A 296 -2.30 -5.36 18.33
N LEU A 297 -1.99 -6.25 19.26
CA LEU A 297 -0.96 -7.27 19.09
C LEU A 297 -1.63 -8.61 18.80
N GLY A 298 -1.02 -9.44 17.96
CA GLY A 298 -1.45 -10.83 17.89
C GLY A 298 -0.45 -11.78 17.27
N GLY A 299 -0.80 -13.07 17.24
CA GLY A 299 0.04 -14.10 16.68
C GLY A 299 -0.51 -15.51 16.87
N PHE A 300 0.15 -16.48 16.23
CA PHE A 300 -0.14 -17.91 16.33
C PHE A 300 0.96 -18.64 17.12
N GLY A 301 0.57 -19.65 17.91
CA GLY A 301 1.49 -20.50 18.67
C GLY A 301 2.47 -19.68 19.54
N ARG A 302 3.77 -19.82 19.24
CA ARG A 302 4.84 -19.06 19.91
C ARG A 302 4.69 -17.55 19.73
N GLY A 303 4.28 -17.09 18.55
CA GLY A 303 3.99 -15.68 18.30
C GLY A 303 2.79 -15.18 19.12
N GLY A 304 1.78 -16.04 19.29
CA GLY A 304 0.63 -15.77 20.16
C GLY A 304 0.99 -15.64 21.63
N ALA A 305 1.95 -16.44 22.10
CA ALA A 305 2.48 -16.36 23.46
C ALA A 305 3.35 -15.09 23.66
N LEU A 306 4.21 -14.77 22.70
CA LEU A 306 5.00 -13.55 22.70
C LEU A 306 4.13 -12.28 22.69
N ALA A 307 3.01 -12.29 21.96
CA ALA A 307 2.08 -11.16 21.91
C ALA A 307 1.47 -10.86 23.29
N LEU A 308 1.15 -11.91 24.05
CA LEU A 308 0.66 -11.77 25.42
C LEU A 308 1.76 -11.24 26.33
N GLU A 309 2.95 -11.85 26.33
CA GLU A 309 4.03 -11.45 27.21
C GLU A 309 4.49 -10.01 26.96
N ALA A 310 4.82 -9.69 25.70
CA ALA A 310 5.29 -8.36 25.34
C ALA A 310 4.21 -7.30 25.53
N GLY A 311 2.94 -7.67 25.28
CA GLY A 311 1.79 -6.79 25.45
C GLY A 311 1.50 -6.43 26.90
N LEU A 312 1.58 -7.40 27.81
CA LEU A 312 1.25 -7.22 29.24
C LEU A 312 2.36 -6.52 30.03
N ASP A 313 3.59 -6.51 29.51
CA ASP A 313 4.71 -5.79 30.09
C ASP A 313 4.79 -4.32 29.63
N LEU A 314 3.86 -3.85 28.80
CA LEU A 314 3.75 -2.44 28.44
C LEU A 314 3.15 -1.61 29.58
N GLU A 315 3.66 -0.39 29.76
CA GLU A 315 3.11 0.58 30.72
C GLU A 315 1.83 1.28 30.20
N SER A 316 1.50 1.09 28.93
CA SER A 316 0.39 1.78 28.26
C SER A 316 -0.60 0.77 27.70
N GLU A 317 -1.89 0.98 27.97
CA GLU A 317 -2.93 0.04 27.59
C GLU A 317 -3.01 -0.12 26.07
N LEU A 318 -3.27 -1.35 25.61
CA LEU A 318 -3.48 -1.67 24.20
C LEU A 318 -4.96 -1.66 23.84
N ALA A 319 -5.29 -1.50 22.55
CA ALA A 319 -6.65 -1.67 22.07
C ALA A 319 -7.12 -3.12 22.24
N GLY A 320 -6.22 -4.07 21.97
CA GLY A 320 -6.46 -5.47 22.24
C GLY A 320 -5.25 -6.37 21.97
N ILE A 321 -5.37 -7.62 22.41
CA ILE A 321 -4.41 -8.69 22.14
C ILE A 321 -5.18 -9.89 21.56
N VAL A 322 -4.69 -10.47 20.47
CA VAL A 322 -5.29 -11.62 19.80
C VAL A 322 -4.28 -12.77 19.78
N THR A 323 -4.67 -13.94 20.25
CA THR A 323 -3.78 -15.11 20.25
C THR A 323 -4.51 -16.32 19.71
N ILE A 324 -3.84 -17.07 18.86
CA ILE A 324 -4.29 -18.37 18.37
C ILE A 324 -3.30 -19.41 18.89
N ALA A 325 -3.77 -20.39 19.67
CA ALA A 325 -2.93 -21.41 20.30
C ALA A 325 -1.74 -20.86 21.12
N GLY A 326 -1.79 -19.60 21.58
CA GLY A 326 -0.78 -19.03 22.46
C GLY A 326 -1.07 -19.25 23.94
N TRP A 327 -0.05 -19.04 24.76
CA TRP A 327 -0.09 -19.25 26.20
C TRP A 327 0.61 -18.12 26.96
N VAL A 328 0.41 -18.09 28.27
CA VAL A 328 1.14 -17.22 29.19
C VAL A 328 1.84 -18.10 30.22
N ASP A 329 3.14 -17.90 30.36
CA ASP A 329 3.91 -18.53 31.45
C ASP A 329 3.73 -17.76 32.77
N ALA A 330 3.86 -18.46 33.89
CA ALA A 330 3.63 -17.92 35.25
C ALA A 330 4.73 -16.95 35.74
N GLY A 331 5.22 -16.08 34.87
CA GLY A 331 6.24 -15.08 35.15
C GLY A 331 5.67 -13.77 35.73
N PRO A 332 6.50 -12.94 36.37
CA PRO A 332 6.06 -11.66 36.90
C PRO A 332 5.78 -10.67 35.77
N HIS A 333 4.53 -10.59 35.31
CA HIS A 333 4.08 -9.50 34.45
C HIS A 333 4.09 -8.21 35.26
N LYS A 334 5.11 -7.38 35.03
CA LYS A 334 5.45 -6.25 35.92
C LYS A 334 4.34 -5.20 35.96
N VAL A 335 3.48 -5.20 34.94
CA VAL A 335 2.61 -4.06 34.60
C VAL A 335 1.16 -4.46 34.29
N ALA A 336 0.76 -5.72 34.52
CA ALA A 336 -0.57 -6.26 34.16
C ALA A 336 -1.77 -5.43 34.67
N ARG A 337 -1.62 -4.67 35.76
CA ARG A 337 -2.66 -3.77 36.28
C ARG A 337 -3.00 -2.62 35.34
N HIS A 338 -2.12 -2.26 34.42
CA HIS A 338 -2.33 -1.28 33.35
C HIS A 338 -3.06 -1.89 32.14
N HIS A 339 -3.48 -3.16 32.20
CA HIS A 339 -4.18 -3.83 31.12
C HIS A 339 -5.52 -4.40 31.58
N GLN A 340 -6.13 -3.81 32.61
CA GLN A 340 -7.45 -4.20 33.12
C GLN A 340 -8.53 -4.08 32.03
N ASP A 341 -8.43 -3.04 31.20
CA ASP A 341 -9.40 -2.71 30.16
C ASP A 341 -9.00 -3.20 28.76
N THR A 342 -7.76 -3.71 28.59
CA THR A 342 -7.31 -4.31 27.33
C THR A 342 -8.15 -5.56 27.03
N LEU A 343 -8.76 -5.59 25.84
CA LEU A 343 -9.51 -6.75 25.37
C LEU A 343 -8.55 -7.83 24.88
N ILE A 344 -8.68 -9.05 25.40
CA ILE A 344 -7.83 -10.18 25.00
C ILE A 344 -8.71 -11.25 24.37
N LEU A 345 -8.49 -11.58 23.09
CA LEU A 345 -9.13 -12.68 22.40
C LEU A 345 -8.17 -13.85 22.29
N MET A 346 -8.54 -14.97 22.89
CA MET A 346 -7.81 -16.22 22.82
C MET A 346 -8.62 -17.26 22.04
N LEU A 347 -8.05 -17.79 20.97
CA LEU A 347 -8.64 -18.83 20.13
C LEU A 347 -7.80 -20.10 20.24
N HIS A 348 -8.44 -21.25 20.45
CA HIS A 348 -7.71 -22.49 20.72
C HIS A 348 -8.44 -23.72 20.16
N GLY A 349 -7.72 -24.62 19.49
CA GLY A 349 -8.28 -25.91 19.08
C GLY A 349 -8.46 -26.87 20.26
N THR A 350 -9.58 -27.59 20.35
CA THR A 350 -9.79 -28.53 21.46
C THR A 350 -8.89 -29.76 21.38
N ASP A 351 -8.39 -30.06 20.18
CA ASP A 351 -7.63 -31.26 19.85
C ASP A 351 -6.17 -30.89 19.52
N ASP A 352 -5.72 -29.69 19.94
CA ASP A 352 -4.35 -29.22 19.76
C ASP A 352 -3.38 -30.06 20.60
N GLU A 353 -2.53 -30.83 19.91
CA GLU A 353 -1.53 -31.71 20.53
C GLU A 353 -0.18 -30.99 20.81
N VAL A 354 0.05 -29.82 20.21
CA VAL A 354 1.30 -29.05 20.33
C VAL A 354 1.22 -28.10 21.52
N VAL A 355 0.15 -27.32 21.58
CA VAL A 355 -0.21 -26.49 22.73
C VAL A 355 -1.57 -26.98 23.23
N PRO A 356 -1.62 -27.87 24.24
CA PRO A 356 -2.89 -28.43 24.71
C PRO A 356 -3.93 -27.37 25.03
N PHE A 357 -5.19 -27.61 24.67
CA PHE A 357 -6.32 -26.71 24.95
C PHE A 357 -6.39 -26.24 26.42
N GLU A 358 -6.02 -27.14 27.34
CA GLU A 358 -5.98 -26.85 28.77
C GLU A 358 -4.88 -25.82 29.14
N THR A 359 -3.81 -25.72 28.36
CA THR A 359 -2.78 -24.67 28.51
C THR A 359 -3.37 -23.29 28.21
N GLY A 360 -4.19 -23.17 27.16
CA GLY A 360 -4.93 -21.95 26.86
C GLY A 360 -5.92 -21.57 27.96
N ARG A 361 -6.66 -22.56 28.50
CA ARG A 361 -7.55 -22.35 29.65
C ARG A 361 -6.83 -21.88 30.91
N LYS A 362 -5.69 -22.49 31.23
CA LYS A 362 -4.85 -22.07 32.36
C LYS A 362 -4.31 -20.65 32.16
N SER A 363 -3.90 -20.32 30.94
CA SER A 363 -3.42 -18.98 30.58
C SER A 363 -4.51 -17.93 30.77
N ARG A 364 -5.75 -18.21 30.33
CA ARG A 364 -6.91 -17.35 30.63
C ARG A 364 -7.08 -17.11 32.13
N MET A 365 -7.08 -18.18 32.92
CA MET A 365 -7.26 -18.07 34.37
C MET A 365 -6.13 -17.26 35.01
N LEU A 366 -4.89 -17.44 34.53
CA LEU A 366 -3.75 -16.66 34.99
C LEU A 366 -3.92 -15.17 34.65
N LEU A 367 -4.28 -14.83 33.41
CA LEU A 367 -4.57 -13.46 32.97
C LEU A 367 -5.63 -12.79 33.84
N GLU A 368 -6.74 -13.48 34.10
CA GLU A 368 -7.80 -13.00 34.99
C GLU A 368 -7.27 -12.79 36.42
N SER A 369 -6.41 -13.69 36.92
CA SER A 369 -5.83 -13.61 38.27
C SER A 369 -4.83 -12.45 38.46
N ILE A 370 -4.13 -12.04 37.40
CA ILE A 370 -3.17 -10.92 37.42
C ILE A 370 -3.81 -9.57 37.12
N GLY A 371 -5.12 -9.54 36.85
CA GLY A 371 -5.92 -8.32 36.72
C GLY A 371 -6.41 -8.00 35.31
N CYS A 372 -6.21 -8.87 34.31
CA CYS A 372 -6.82 -8.66 32.99
C CYS A 372 -8.29 -9.06 33.04
N CYS A 373 -9.20 -8.09 33.09
CA CYS A 373 -10.62 -8.33 33.35
C CYS A 373 -11.43 -8.70 32.10
N ARG A 374 -10.85 -8.58 30.89
CA ARG A 374 -11.57 -8.71 29.61
C ARG A 374 -10.96 -9.77 28.70
N VAL A 375 -10.88 -11.01 29.20
CA VAL A 375 -10.35 -12.16 28.44
C VAL A 375 -11.49 -13.00 27.86
N MET A 376 -11.56 -13.02 26.53
CA MET A 376 -12.40 -13.92 25.75
C MET A 376 -11.58 -15.16 25.39
N PHE A 377 -12.11 -16.35 25.63
CA PHE A 377 -11.48 -17.61 25.25
C PHE A 377 -12.49 -18.49 24.52
N THR A 378 -12.20 -18.79 23.27
CA THR A 378 -13.06 -19.54 22.37
C THR A 378 -12.36 -20.82 21.93
N GLY A 379 -13.03 -21.95 22.15
CA GLY A 379 -12.54 -23.26 21.73
C GLY A 379 -13.17 -23.73 20.43
N PHE A 380 -12.36 -24.32 19.54
CA PHE A 380 -12.79 -24.88 18.26
C PHE A 380 -12.74 -26.40 18.33
N THR A 381 -13.92 -27.02 18.42
CA THR A 381 -14.03 -28.47 18.57
C THR A 381 -13.45 -29.20 17.36
N GLY A 382 -12.56 -30.16 17.59
CA GLY A 382 -11.95 -30.97 16.53
C GLY A 382 -10.78 -30.30 15.80
N LEU A 383 -10.40 -29.09 16.19
CA LEU A 383 -9.25 -28.38 15.64
C LEU A 383 -7.97 -28.76 16.40
N GLY A 384 -6.96 -29.22 15.66
CA GLY A 384 -5.60 -29.45 16.16
C GLY A 384 -4.75 -28.17 16.25
N HIS A 385 -3.42 -28.30 16.16
CA HIS A 385 -2.52 -27.15 16.08
C HIS A 385 -2.51 -26.53 14.67
N ALA A 386 -3.64 -25.98 14.26
CA ALA A 386 -3.85 -25.54 12.89
C ALA A 386 -4.73 -24.30 12.82
N LEU A 387 -4.74 -23.69 11.63
CA LEU A 387 -5.53 -22.52 11.30
C LEU A 387 -6.76 -22.96 10.50
N LEU A 388 -7.90 -22.32 10.75
CA LEU A 388 -9.13 -22.53 9.97
C LEU A 388 -9.71 -21.19 9.53
N PRO A 389 -10.38 -21.13 8.36
CA PRO A 389 -11.00 -19.91 7.86
C PRO A 389 -11.91 -19.18 8.87
N GLY A 390 -12.62 -19.91 9.73
CA GLY A 390 -13.50 -19.36 10.75
C GLY A 390 -12.78 -18.52 11.81
N LEU A 391 -11.55 -18.89 12.18
CA LEU A 391 -10.73 -18.15 13.15
C LEU A 391 -10.51 -16.70 12.70
N TRP A 392 -10.25 -16.52 11.40
CA TRP A 392 -9.93 -15.22 10.82
C TRP A 392 -11.14 -14.30 10.73
N GLN A 393 -12.34 -14.86 10.66
CA GLN A 393 -13.57 -14.07 10.77
C GLN A 393 -13.69 -13.48 12.18
N ASP A 394 -13.51 -14.30 13.21
CA ASP A 394 -13.59 -13.86 14.61
C ASP A 394 -12.51 -12.80 14.93
N ILE A 395 -11.30 -12.97 14.40
CA ILE A 395 -10.21 -11.99 14.53
C ILE A 395 -10.54 -10.68 13.82
N GLY A 396 -11.07 -10.75 12.59
CA GLY A 396 -11.47 -9.55 11.85
C GLY A 396 -12.60 -8.78 12.54
N GLU A 397 -13.58 -9.48 13.09
CA GLU A 397 -14.67 -8.87 13.88
C GLU A 397 -14.14 -8.23 15.17
N PHE A 398 -13.24 -8.92 15.87
CA PHE A 398 -12.56 -8.38 17.04
C PHE A 398 -11.78 -7.11 16.72
N ILE A 399 -10.92 -7.14 15.69
CA ILE A 399 -10.10 -5.98 15.31
C ILE A 399 -10.99 -4.80 14.93
N ARG A 400 -12.10 -5.00 14.20
CA ARG A 400 -13.06 -3.93 13.88
C ARG A 400 -13.72 -3.35 15.12
N ALA A 401 -14.04 -4.18 16.10
CA ALA A 401 -14.65 -3.74 17.35
C ALA A 401 -13.69 -2.88 18.19
N VAL A 402 -12.41 -3.26 18.27
CA VAL A 402 -11.42 -2.55 19.10
C VAL A 402 -10.69 -1.42 18.35
N LEU A 403 -10.62 -1.49 17.03
CA LEU A 403 -10.05 -0.48 16.14
C LEU A 403 -11.07 -0.04 15.06
N PRO A 404 -12.19 0.62 15.44
CA PRO A 404 -13.12 1.15 14.47
C PRO A 404 -12.42 2.18 13.56
N ALA A 405 -12.80 2.21 12.29
CA ALA A 405 -12.33 3.21 11.34
C ALA A 405 -12.85 4.59 11.76
N LYS A 406 -11.98 5.61 11.79
CA LYS A 406 -12.41 6.99 11.99
C LYS A 406 -13.15 7.50 10.76
N THR A 407 -14.27 8.15 10.99
CA THR A 407 -14.99 8.92 9.96
C THR A 407 -14.30 10.26 9.74
N LEU A 408 -14.61 10.93 8.61
CA LEU A 408 -14.10 12.28 8.32
C LEU A 408 -14.42 13.29 9.44
N LEU A 409 -15.53 13.09 10.15
CA LEU A 409 -15.94 13.91 11.30
C LEU A 409 -15.02 13.71 12.53
N ASP A 410 -14.55 12.49 12.78
CA ASP A 410 -13.65 12.16 13.90
C ASP A 410 -12.24 12.76 13.72
N VAL A 411 -11.85 13.01 12.48
CA VAL A 411 -10.57 13.66 12.12
C VAL A 411 -10.65 15.19 12.27
N LEU A 412 -11.83 15.76 12.01
CA LEU A 412 -12.06 17.21 12.07
C LEU A 412 -12.39 17.69 13.49
N HIS A 413 -12.90 16.81 14.36
CA HIS A 413 -13.22 17.12 15.75
C HIS A 413 -12.68 16.03 16.68
N PRO A 414 -11.39 16.05 17.04
CA PRO A 414 -10.88 15.14 18.05
C PRO A 414 -11.54 15.47 19.40
N VAL A 415 -12.45 14.60 19.84
CA VAL A 415 -13.02 14.69 21.19
C VAL A 415 -11.88 14.40 22.18
N ALA A 416 -11.50 15.42 22.95
CA ALA A 416 -10.54 15.27 24.02
C ALA A 416 -11.17 14.43 25.14
N THR A 417 -10.90 13.13 25.16
CA THR A 417 -11.18 12.28 26.31
C THR A 417 -10.06 12.48 27.33
N GLY A 418 -10.30 13.35 28.31
CA GLY A 418 -9.44 13.50 29.47
C GLY A 418 -9.73 14.75 30.30
N GLY A 419 -10.51 14.58 31.38
CA GLY A 419 -10.57 15.54 32.50
C GLY A 419 -11.62 16.64 32.38
N VAL A 420 -12.77 16.41 33.00
CA VAL A 420 -13.83 17.40 33.25
C VAL A 420 -13.27 18.63 33.98
N ASN A 421 -13.52 19.83 33.43
CA ASN A 421 -13.71 21.02 34.24
C ASN A 421 -14.87 21.86 33.67
N SER A 422 -16.04 21.67 34.29
CA SER A 422 -17.38 22.04 33.79
C SER A 422 -17.74 23.52 33.93
N ARG A 423 -16.87 24.45 33.50
CA ARG A 423 -17.19 25.89 33.52
C ARG A 423 -16.88 26.66 32.23
N GLU A 424 -16.16 26.10 31.27
CA GLU A 424 -15.86 26.77 29.98
C GLU A 424 -16.76 26.33 28.82
N THR A 425 -17.35 25.13 28.89
CA THR A 425 -18.27 24.60 27.87
C THR A 425 -19.61 25.33 27.79
N GLU A 426 -20.06 25.98 28.88
CA GLU A 426 -21.29 26.79 28.85
C GLU A 426 -21.12 28.11 28.08
N ARG A 427 -19.92 28.72 28.09
CA ARG A 427 -19.70 30.00 27.37
C ARG A 427 -19.62 29.83 25.86
N GLY A 428 -19.01 28.75 25.38
CA GLY A 428 -18.92 28.44 23.94
C GLY A 428 -20.27 28.05 23.33
N SER A 429 -21.07 27.30 24.09
CA SER A 429 -22.41 26.85 23.66
C SER A 429 -23.40 28.02 23.56
N VAL A 430 -23.33 28.97 24.49
CA VAL A 430 -24.17 30.19 24.45
C VAL A 430 -23.78 31.11 23.28
N LEU A 431 -22.47 31.22 22.96
CA LEU A 431 -22.01 32.05 21.84
C LEU A 431 -22.43 31.46 20.48
N MET A 432 -22.38 30.12 20.33
CA MET A 432 -22.90 29.45 19.13
C MET A 432 -24.42 29.59 18.99
N LEU A 433 -25.18 29.47 20.09
CA LEU A 433 -26.63 29.65 20.07
C LEU A 433 -27.02 31.07 19.66
N TRP A 434 -26.27 32.08 20.13
CA TRP A 434 -26.45 33.48 19.74
C TRP A 434 -26.13 33.73 18.26
N LEU A 435 -25.04 33.16 17.73
CA LEU A 435 -24.70 33.28 16.31
C LEU A 435 -25.75 32.59 15.42
N PHE A 436 -26.27 31.44 15.82
CA PHE A 436 -27.30 30.72 15.08
C PHE A 436 -28.64 31.46 15.08
N LEU A 437 -29.06 32.01 16.22
CA LEU A 437 -30.25 32.85 16.32
C LEU A 437 -30.13 34.17 15.55
N SER A 438 -28.94 34.75 15.49
CA SER A 438 -28.65 35.98 14.72
C SER A 438 -28.75 35.74 13.20
N LEU A 439 -28.25 34.59 12.73
CA LEU A 439 -28.34 34.18 11.33
C LEU A 439 -29.77 33.82 10.92
N LEU A 440 -30.54 33.19 11.81
CA LEU A 440 -31.98 32.95 11.61
C LEU A 440 -32.78 34.25 11.53
N LEU A 441 -32.47 35.25 12.36
CA LEU A 441 -33.10 36.58 12.30
C LEU A 441 -32.75 37.33 11.01
N LEU A 442 -31.50 37.25 10.55
CA LEU A 442 -31.06 37.83 9.26
C LEU A 442 -31.73 37.14 8.06
N TRP A 443 -31.87 35.81 8.11
CA TRP A 443 -32.56 35.04 7.07
C TRP A 443 -34.07 35.36 7.05
N TRP A 444 -34.69 35.51 8.22
CA TRP A 444 -36.10 35.90 8.34
C TRP A 444 -36.35 37.34 7.87
N TRP A 445 -35.43 38.27 8.15
CA TRP A 445 -35.47 39.64 7.61
C TRP A 445 -35.34 39.69 6.09
N TRP A 446 -34.49 38.85 5.52
CA TRP A 446 -34.31 38.76 4.07
C TRP A 446 -35.56 38.23 3.36
N TRP A 447 -36.33 37.35 4.02
CA TRP A 447 -37.59 36.82 3.52
C TRP A 447 -38.77 37.79 3.67
N LEU A 448 -38.70 38.78 4.56
CA LEU A 448 -39.70 39.86 4.72
C LEU A 448 -39.47 41.05 3.76
N LEU A 449 -38.31 41.10 3.10
CA LEU A 449 -37.92 42.13 2.12
C LEU A 449 -38.11 41.66 0.66
N LEU A 450 -38.53 40.41 0.46
CA LEU A 450 -39.05 39.84 -0.78
C LEU A 450 -40.59 39.77 -0.68
#